data_AF-A0A1F2U5T7-F1
#
_entry.id   AF-A0A1F2U5T7-F1
#
_cell.length_a   1.000
_cell.length_b   1.000
_cell.length_c   1.000
_cell.angle_alpha   90.00
_cell.angle_beta   90.00
_cell.angle_gamma   90.00
#
_symmetry.space_group_name_H-M   'P 1'
#
loop_
_entity.id
_entity.type
_entity.pdbx_description
1 polymer ?
#
loop_
_entity_poly.entity_id
_entity_poly.type
_entity_poly.pdbx_seq_one_letter_code
_entity_poly.pdbx_strand_id
1 'polypeptide(L)' 'TLNNGALLTAAEEAPVDLLLTTDRRIRYQQNLAGRKIALVVLTGTTKWSRVRLHLERIAAVVNAATPGSYTEIDIPFS' A
#
# COMPACT_ATOMS: atom_id res chain seq x y z
N THR A 1 -15.03 -9.35 -10.75
CA THR A 1 -14.42 -9.27 -9.40
C THR A 1 -13.11 -10.03 -9.44
N LEU A 2 -11.98 -9.38 -9.15
CA LEU A 2 -10.73 -10.11 -8.92
C LEU A 2 -10.87 -10.86 -7.59
N ASN A 3 -10.85 -12.18 -7.66
CA ASN A 3 -10.84 -13.08 -6.50
C ASN A 3 -9.48 -12.94 -5.78
N ASN A 4 -9.47 -13.00 -4.45
CA ASN A 4 -8.25 -13.01 -3.63
C ASN A 4 -7.15 -13.94 -4.16
N GLY A 5 -7.51 -15.10 -4.72
CA GLY A 5 -6.56 -16.03 -5.34
C GLY A 5 -5.79 -15.41 -6.52
N ALA A 6 -6.46 -14.62 -7.37
CA ALA A 6 -5.78 -13.92 -8.47
C ALA A 6 -4.87 -12.80 -7.98
N LEU A 7 -5.19 -12.19 -6.83
CA LEU A 7 -4.34 -11.18 -6.19
C LEU A 7 -3.08 -11.80 -5.58
N LEU A 8 -3.21 -13.00 -4.99
CA LEU A 8 -2.09 -13.77 -4.46
C LEU A 8 -1.12 -14.20 -5.57
N THR A 9 -1.64 -14.79 -6.65
CA THR A 9 -0.81 -15.20 -7.80
C THR A 9 -0.10 -14.01 -8.45
N ALA A 10 -0.78 -12.88 -8.62
CA ALA A 10 -0.14 -11.67 -9.16
C ALA A 10 0.95 -11.10 -8.23
N ALA A 11 0.81 -11.28 -6.92
CA ALA A 11 1.81 -10.86 -5.95
C ALA A 11 3.03 -11.81 -5.91
N GLU A 12 2.83 -13.11 -6.12
CA GLU A 12 3.91 -14.12 -6.15
C GLU A 12 4.81 -13.98 -7.39
N GLU A 13 4.23 -13.61 -8.53
CA GLU A 13 4.96 -13.40 -9.79
C GLU A 13 5.70 -12.04 -9.86
N ALA A 14 5.41 -11.12 -8.94
CA ALA A 14 6.01 -9.78 -8.93
C ALA A 14 7.26 -9.72 -8.03
N PRO A 15 8.35 -9.03 -8.43
CA PRO A 15 9.40 -8.68 -7.50
C PRO A 15 8.83 -7.81 -6.37
N VAL A 16 9.15 -8.14 -5.11
CA VAL A 16 8.63 -7.44 -3.93
C VAL A 16 9.31 -6.08 -3.81
N ASP A 17 8.83 -5.13 -4.60
CA ASP A 17 9.35 -3.77 -4.71
C ASP A 17 8.50 -2.74 -3.94
N LEU A 18 7.49 -3.19 -3.18
CA LEU A 18 6.56 -2.34 -2.45
C LEU A 18 6.22 -2.88 -1.06
N LEU A 19 6.15 -1.98 -0.09
CA LEU A 19 5.60 -2.22 1.25
C LEU A 19 4.32 -1.40 1.44
N LEU A 20 3.19 -2.11 1.61
CA LEU A 20 1.92 -1.54 2.07
C LEU A 20 1.84 -1.69 3.60
N THR A 21 1.69 -0.59 4.34
CA THR A 21 1.65 -0.61 5.81
C THR A 21 0.60 0.34 6.37
N THR A 22 0.17 0.11 7.62
CA THR A 22 -0.64 1.08 8.39
C THR A 22 0.20 1.89 9.36
N ASP A 23 1.50 1.62 9.46
CA ASP A 23 2.40 2.32 10.37
C ASP A 23 2.80 3.70 9.82
N ARG A 24 2.30 4.75 10.47
CA ARG A 24 2.60 6.14 10.12
C ARG A 24 3.94 6.63 10.64
N ARG A 25 4.52 5.95 11.63
CA ARG A 25 5.82 6.33 12.20
C ARG A 25 6.96 6.00 11.24
N ILE A 26 6.71 5.17 10.22
CA ILE A 26 7.69 4.77 9.21
C ILE A 26 8.30 5.97 8.47
N ARG A 27 7.55 7.06 8.30
CA ARG A 27 8.04 8.31 7.69
C ARG A 27 9.21 8.94 8.46
N TYR A 28 9.22 8.77 9.79
CA TYR A 28 10.21 9.35 10.69
C TYR A 28 11.30 8.34 11.09
N GLN A 29 11.04 7.04 10.93
CA GLN A 29 11.96 5.97 11.33
C GLN A 29 12.81 5.42 10.18
N GLN A 30 12.45 5.69 8.93
CA GLN A 30 13.19 5.21 7.78
C GLN A 30 13.93 6.37 7.13
N ASN A 31 15.27 6.29 7.06
CA ASN A 31 16.01 7.11 6.12
C ASN A 31 15.64 6.61 4.71
N LEU A 32 14.62 7.22 4.11
CA LEU A 32 14.05 6.82 2.81
C LEU A 32 15.04 7.07 1.66
N ALA A 33 16.06 7.90 1.90
CA ALA A 33 17.12 8.17 0.96
C ALA A 33 17.91 6.87 0.66
N GLY A 34 17.77 6.37 -0.57
CA GLY A 34 18.52 5.21 -1.08
C GLY A 34 17.79 3.87 -1.04
N ARG A 35 16.56 3.79 -0.51
CA ARG A 35 15.77 2.55 -0.62
C ARG A 35 15.10 2.47 -1.99
N LYS A 36 15.17 1.28 -2.61
CA LYS A 36 14.49 0.96 -3.87
C LYS A 36 13.03 0.55 -3.68
N ILE A 37 12.63 0.22 -2.45
CA ILE A 37 11.27 -0.23 -2.12
C ILE A 37 10.34 0.98 -2.04
N ALA A 38 9.22 0.93 -2.76
CA ALA A 38 8.12 1.88 -2.65
C ALA A 38 7.36 1.70 -1.33
N LEU A 39 6.91 2.79 -0.72
CA LEU A 39 6.14 2.78 0.52
C LEU A 39 4.75 3.33 0.28
N VAL A 40 3.75 2.52 0.60
CA VAL A 40 2.35 2.94 0.62
C VAL A 40 1.84 2.82 2.05
N VAL A 41 1.36 3.93 2.62
CA VAL A 41 0.90 3.98 4.00
C VAL A 41 -0.59 4.25 4.05
N LEU A 42 -1.37 3.33 4.63
CA LEU A 42 -2.79 3.54 4.91
C LEU A 42 -2.94 4.42 6.15
N THR A 43 -3.59 5.56 5.99
CA THR A 43 -3.89 6.53 7.05
C THR A 43 -5.40 6.62 7.30
N GLY A 44 -5.85 7.48 8.19
CA GLY A 44 -7.24 7.48 8.68
C GLY A 44 -7.59 6.24 9.52
N THR A 45 -8.53 5.41 9.08
CA THR A 45 -8.95 4.18 9.76
C THR A 45 -8.34 2.91 9.16
N THR A 46 -7.89 2.01 10.03
CA THR A 46 -7.29 0.72 9.63
C THR A 46 -8.27 -0.45 9.77
N LYS A 47 -9.55 -0.16 10.09
CA LYS A 47 -10.58 -1.20 10.21
C LYS A 47 -10.79 -1.85 8.84
N TRP A 48 -10.58 -3.17 8.76
CA TRP A 48 -10.69 -3.92 7.51
C TRP A 48 -12.03 -3.72 6.78
N SER A 49 -13.13 -3.61 7.54
CA SER A 49 -14.47 -3.36 6.99
C SER A 49 -14.57 -2.05 6.19
N ARG A 50 -13.73 -1.05 6.50
CA ARG A 50 -13.62 0.21 5.77
C ARG A 50 -12.54 0.15 4.70
N VAL A 51 -11.37 -0.42 4.99
CA VAL A 51 -10.29 -0.60 4.00
C VAL A 51 -10.81 -1.35 2.76
N ARG A 52 -11.65 -2.39 2.94
CA ARG A 52 -12.22 -3.15 1.82
C ARG A 52 -13.11 -2.33 0.89
N LEU A 53 -13.65 -1.20 1.34
CA LEU A 53 -14.47 -0.29 0.51
C LEU A 53 -13.61 0.53 -0.46
N HIS A 54 -12.29 0.56 -0.26
CA HIS A 54 -11.36 1.37 -1.04
C HIS A 54 -10.31 0.52 -1.78
N LEU A 55 -10.55 -0.79 -1.96
CA LEU A 55 -9.58 -1.70 -2.58
C LEU A 55 -9.16 -1.27 -3.99
N GLU A 56 -10.08 -0.75 -4.81
CA GLU A 56 -9.73 -0.27 -6.15
C GLU A 56 -8.77 0.92 -6.12
N ARG A 57 -9.02 1.87 -5.21
CA ARG A 57 -8.12 3.02 -4.99
C ARG A 57 -6.76 2.57 -4.46
N ILE A 58 -6.75 1.64 -3.51
CA ILE A 58 -5.50 1.08 -2.97
C ILE A 58 -4.72 0.37 -4.08
N ALA A 59 -5.37 -0.47 -4.88
CA ALA A 59 -4.75 -1.17 -6.00
C ALA A 59 -4.20 -0.19 -7.05
N ALA A 60 -4.94 0.87 -7.38
CA ALA A 60 -4.47 1.90 -8.31
C ALA A 60 -3.20 2.60 -7.82
N VAL A 61 -3.14 2.96 -6.53
CA VAL A 61 -1.94 3.58 -5.93
C VAL A 61 -0.77 2.60 -5.88
N VAL A 62 -1.03 1.34 -5.52
CA VAL A 62 0.00 0.29 -5.51
C VAL A 62 0.58 0.08 -6.91
N ASN A 63 -0.26 0.01 -7.95
CA ASN A 63 0.18 -0.19 -9.33
C ASN A 63 0.94 1.02 -9.90
N ALA A 64 0.66 2.23 -9.41
CA ALA A 64 1.32 3.46 -9.84
C ALA A 64 2.60 3.79 -9.03
N ALA A 65 2.88 3.04 -7.96
CA ALA A 65 4.00 3.30 -7.09
C ALA A 65 5.33 3.01 -7.80
N THR A 66 6.26 3.96 -7.75
CA THR A 66 7.59 3.82 -8.34
C THR A 66 8.62 3.44 -7.26
N PRO A 67 9.73 2.77 -7.61
CA PRO A 67 10.80 2.48 -6.67
C PRO A 67 11.22 3.69 -5.83
N GLY A 68 11.29 3.51 -4.51
CA GLY A 68 11.65 4.56 -3.55
C GLY A 68 10.59 5.65 -3.33
N SER A 69 9.41 5.55 -3.95
CA SER A 69 8.31 6.49 -3.71
C SER A 69 7.70 6.32 -2.32
N TYR A 70 7.03 7.37 -1.85
CA TYR A 70 6.28 7.36 -0.60
C TYR A 70 4.90 7.98 -0.86
N THR A 71 3.84 7.21 -0.58
CA THR A 71 2.46 7.64 -0.79
C THR A 71 1.60 7.30 0.41
N GLU A 72 0.82 8.27 0.91
CA GLU A 72 -0.20 8.04 1.93
C GLU A 72 -1.58 7.90 1.27
N ILE A 73 -2.37 6.93 1.72
CA ILE A 73 -3.77 6.74 1.33
C ILE A 73 -4.63 6.94 2.57
N ASP A 74 -5.31 8.08 2.65
CA ASP A 74 -6.30 8.30 3.70
C ASP A 74 -7.54 7.43 3.49
N ILE A 75 -7.89 6.66 4.53
CA ILE A 75 -9.12 5.88 4.60
C ILE A 75 -10.10 6.62 5.53
N PRO A 76 -11.19 7.20 5.01
CA PRO A 76 -12.10 8.03 5.79
C PRO A 76 -12.80 7.29 6.93
N PHE A 77 -13.03 8.01 8.03
CA PHE A 77 -13.80 7.52 9.18
C PHE A 77 -15.32 7.63 9.00
N SER A 78 -15.79 8.46 8.07
CA SER A 78 -17.21 8.68 7.73
C SER A 78 -17.56 7.90 6.49
#